data_AF-A0A4R6UV30-F1
#
_entry.id   AF-A0A4R6UV30-F1
#
_cell.length_a   1.000
_cell.length_b   1.000
_cell.length_c   1.000
_cell.angle_alpha   90.00
_cell.angle_beta   90.00
_cell.angle_gamma   90.00
#
_symmetry.space_group_name_H-M   'P 1'
#
loop_
_entity.id
_entity.type
_entity.pdbx_description
1 polymer ?
#
loop_
_entity_poly.entity_id
_entity_poly.type
_entity_poly.pdbx_seq_one_letter_code
_entity_poly.pdbx_strand_id
1 'polypeptide(L)'
;MANAWMRGIGRVNGKTPGGRPQGGAPRAVWHMSESDPNNLSARSVAQRLDSDGRTSHLVWNPVTGDTVQLLPATAAAAGQLTPGLRTDRAREGRVCIVIQVVGYSLLPFTDGPLNGLDPILRWLDSWEIPRWWPAGPPAPFPASHSPSGSERLWAQGGHFGHSQVPGSRADGPGAIDIGRLRGVPLPFPAPGLRSPSATGPLSRVRPSANGVRPHAATGPT
;
A
#
# COMPACT_ATOMS: atom_id res chain seq x y z
N MET A 1 2.55 3.53 -12.77
CA MET A 1 1.34 2.91 -12.16
C MET A 1 1.75 2.20 -10.89
N ALA A 2 0.94 2.33 -9.83
CA ALA A 2 1.12 1.61 -8.58
C ALA A 2 0.96 0.10 -8.79
N ASN A 3 1.72 -0.72 -8.05
CA ASN A 3 1.65 -2.16 -8.17
C ASN A 3 0.65 -2.72 -7.15
N ALA A 4 -0.40 -3.41 -7.62
CA ALA A 4 -1.46 -3.95 -6.77
C ALA A 4 -0.94 -4.96 -5.75
N TRP A 5 0.17 -5.61 -6.08
CA TRP A 5 0.94 -6.44 -5.19
C TRP A 5 2.23 -5.72 -4.80
N MET A 6 2.49 -5.59 -3.50
CA MET A 6 3.74 -5.06 -2.99
C MET A 6 4.90 -5.94 -3.48
N ARG A 7 5.99 -5.30 -3.91
CA ARG A 7 7.14 -6.00 -4.50
C ARG A 7 8.02 -6.61 -3.42
N GLY A 8 8.60 -7.77 -3.74
CA GLY A 8 9.60 -8.43 -2.88
C GLY A 8 9.04 -9.11 -1.64
N ILE A 9 7.71 -9.17 -1.47
CA ILE A 9 7.08 -9.84 -0.32
C ILE A 9 6.39 -11.15 -0.73
N GLY A 10 6.24 -12.06 0.24
CA GLY A 10 5.57 -13.33 0.03
C GLY A 10 4.08 -13.15 -0.25
N ARG A 11 3.51 -14.05 -1.05
CA ARG A 11 2.06 -14.13 -1.26
C ARG A 11 1.49 -15.38 -0.59
N VAL A 12 0.26 -15.23 -0.11
CA VAL A 12 -0.56 -16.35 0.35
C VAL A 12 -1.81 -16.33 -0.51
N ASN A 13 -2.06 -17.41 -1.24
CA ASN A 13 -3.27 -17.54 -2.05
C ASN A 13 -4.43 -17.86 -1.09
N GLY A 14 -5.14 -16.82 -0.67
CA GLY A 14 -6.34 -16.98 0.13
C GLY A 14 -7.48 -17.59 -0.68
N LYS A 15 -8.25 -18.47 -0.05
CA LYS A 15 -9.52 -19.00 -0.57
C LYS A 15 -10.63 -17.95 -0.50
N THR A 16 -10.52 -17.00 0.44
CA THR A 16 -11.52 -15.94 0.62
C THR A 16 -11.34 -14.85 -0.44
N PRO A 17 -12.28 -14.68 -1.39
CA PRO A 17 -12.14 -13.68 -2.44
C PRO A 17 -12.32 -12.26 -1.88
N GLY A 18 -11.54 -11.32 -2.40
CA GLY A 18 -11.76 -9.90 -2.13
C GLY A 18 -13.05 -9.38 -2.77
N GLY A 19 -13.61 -8.32 -2.18
CA GLY A 19 -14.75 -7.59 -2.73
C GLY A 19 -14.35 -6.53 -3.75
N ARG A 20 -15.36 -5.83 -4.29
CA ARG A 20 -15.17 -4.66 -5.15
C ARG A 20 -15.08 -3.37 -4.31
N PRO A 21 -14.05 -2.53 -4.51
CA PRO A 21 -14.01 -1.17 -3.95
C PRO A 21 -15.17 -0.32 -4.50
N GLN A 22 -15.60 0.69 -3.73
CA GLN A 22 -16.74 1.55 -4.05
C GLN A 22 -16.33 3.00 -4.36
N GLY A 23 -15.04 3.32 -4.39
CA GLY A 23 -14.56 4.68 -4.68
C GLY A 23 -14.56 5.59 -3.45
N GLY A 24 -14.05 6.82 -3.61
CA GLY A 24 -13.84 7.78 -2.53
C GLY A 24 -12.38 7.89 -2.09
N ALA A 25 -12.15 8.60 -0.97
CA ALA A 25 -10.80 8.82 -0.44
C ALA A 25 -10.09 7.48 -0.12
N PRO A 26 -8.77 7.37 -0.28
CA PRO A 26 -8.03 6.13 -0.07
C PRO A 26 -7.68 5.98 1.42
N ARG A 27 -7.65 4.73 1.91
CA ARG A 27 -7.47 4.45 3.34
C ARG A 27 -6.50 3.32 3.61
N ALA A 28 -5.85 3.40 4.78
CA ALA A 28 -5.20 2.27 5.41
C ALA A 28 -5.79 2.07 6.82
N VAL A 29 -6.15 0.84 7.14
CA VAL A 29 -6.70 0.46 8.45
C VAL A 29 -5.78 -0.54 9.11
N TRP A 30 -5.32 -0.21 10.32
CA TRP A 30 -4.41 -1.02 11.11
C TRP A 30 -5.19 -1.85 12.13
N HIS A 31 -4.95 -3.16 12.12
CA HIS A 31 -5.63 -4.15 12.96
C HIS A 31 -4.60 -5.09 13.59
N MET A 32 -4.81 -5.48 14.85
CA MET A 32 -3.90 -6.39 15.58
C MET A 32 -4.39 -7.82 15.48
N SER A 33 -3.46 -8.78 15.36
CA SER A 33 -3.81 -10.20 15.21
C SER A 33 -4.10 -10.90 16.54
N GLU A 34 -3.83 -10.23 17.65
CA GLU A 34 -3.84 -10.79 19.00
C GLU A 34 -2.98 -12.06 19.08
N SER A 35 -1.72 -11.91 18.69
CA SER A 35 -0.76 -13.02 18.59
C SER A 35 0.65 -12.58 18.95
N ASP A 36 1.47 -13.51 19.45
CA ASP A 36 2.84 -13.23 19.85
C ASP A 36 3.77 -13.02 18.63
N PRO A 37 4.35 -11.82 18.45
CA PRO A 37 5.21 -11.51 17.32
C PRO A 37 6.59 -12.17 17.39
N ASN A 38 7.02 -12.70 18.55
CA ASN A 38 8.28 -13.44 18.64
C ASN A 38 8.15 -14.89 18.19
N ASN A 39 6.93 -15.43 18.25
CA ASN A 39 6.65 -16.84 17.98
C ASN A 39 5.94 -17.08 16.64
N LEU A 40 5.17 -16.10 16.13
CA LEU A 40 4.38 -16.28 14.91
C LEU A 40 4.87 -15.42 13.75
N SER A 41 5.07 -16.08 12.60
CA SER A 41 5.38 -15.40 11.35
C SER A 41 4.14 -14.73 10.74
N ALA A 42 4.36 -13.71 9.92
CA ALA A 42 3.29 -13.08 9.13
C ALA A 42 2.56 -14.10 8.23
N ARG A 43 3.27 -15.09 7.68
CA ARG A 43 2.68 -16.15 6.87
C ARG A 43 1.74 -17.05 7.68
N SER A 44 2.12 -17.44 8.89
CA SER A 44 1.29 -18.28 9.76
C SER A 44 -0.02 -17.56 10.13
N VAL A 45 0.06 -16.27 10.44
CA VAL A 45 -1.12 -15.44 10.74
C VAL A 45 -2.00 -15.26 9.49
N ALA A 46 -1.41 -15.06 8.31
CA ALA A 46 -2.15 -15.01 7.05
C ALA A 46 -2.90 -16.32 6.73
N GLN A 47 -2.26 -17.46 6.93
CA GLN A 47 -2.88 -18.77 6.73
C GLN A 47 -4.04 -19.02 7.71
N ARG A 48 -3.89 -18.56 8.96
CA ARG A 48 -4.97 -18.61 9.95
C ARG A 48 -6.15 -17.75 9.53
N LEU A 49 -5.91 -16.48 9.16
CA LEU A 49 -6.97 -15.60 8.64
C LEU A 49 -7.75 -16.27 7.51
N ASP A 50 -7.06 -16.83 6.52
CA ASP A 50 -7.74 -17.50 5.41
C ASP A 50 -8.53 -18.75 5.85
N SER A 51 -7.98 -19.53 6.77
CA SER A 51 -8.67 -20.71 7.34
C SER A 51 -9.94 -20.33 8.11
N ASP A 52 -9.95 -19.15 8.73
CA ASP A 52 -11.10 -18.59 9.43
C ASP A 52 -12.13 -17.95 8.46
N GLY A 53 -11.94 -18.06 7.15
CA GLY A 53 -12.78 -17.40 6.14
C GLY A 53 -12.63 -15.87 6.13
N ARG A 54 -11.52 -15.38 6.68
CA ARG A 54 -11.17 -13.97 6.75
C ARG A 54 -10.07 -13.64 5.74
N THR A 55 -9.81 -12.36 5.56
CA THR A 55 -8.81 -11.88 4.62
C THR A 55 -8.18 -10.57 5.11
N SER A 56 -7.10 -10.13 4.50
CA SER A 56 -6.53 -8.80 4.67
C SER A 56 -5.71 -8.46 3.43
N HIS A 57 -5.26 -7.22 3.29
CA HIS A 57 -4.30 -6.91 2.24
C HIS A 57 -2.94 -7.42 2.67
N LEU A 58 -2.45 -6.94 3.80
CA LEU A 58 -1.15 -7.31 4.34
C LEU A 58 -1.29 -8.00 5.69
N VAL A 59 -0.35 -8.90 5.96
CA VAL A 59 0.01 -9.33 7.31
C VAL A 59 1.47 -8.99 7.51
N TRP A 60 1.80 -8.32 8.61
CA TRP A 60 3.14 -7.83 8.90
C TRP A 60 3.55 -8.14 10.33
N ASN A 61 4.73 -8.71 10.51
CA ASN A 61 5.35 -8.88 11.81
C ASN A 61 6.37 -7.74 12.05
N PRO A 62 6.12 -6.83 13.01
CA PRO A 62 6.96 -5.67 13.27
C PRO A 62 8.30 -6.00 13.94
N VAL A 63 8.43 -7.20 14.52
CA VAL A 63 9.66 -7.68 15.17
C VAL A 63 10.62 -8.28 14.15
N THR A 64 10.14 -9.16 13.27
CA THR A 64 11.01 -9.79 12.25
C THR A 64 11.12 -8.97 10.97
N GLY A 65 10.13 -8.13 10.68
CA GLY A 65 9.98 -7.43 9.40
C GLY A 65 9.31 -8.26 8.31
N ASP A 66 8.91 -9.49 8.62
CA ASP A 66 8.21 -10.35 7.66
C ASP A 66 6.89 -9.73 7.25
N THR A 67 6.66 -9.66 5.94
CA THR A 67 5.40 -9.18 5.37
C THR A 67 4.91 -10.16 4.33
N VAL A 68 3.61 -10.46 4.35
CA VAL A 68 2.94 -11.23 3.32
C VAL A 68 1.66 -10.54 2.87
N GLN A 69 1.24 -10.83 1.65
CA GLN A 69 0.03 -10.26 1.05
C GLN A 69 -0.96 -11.36 0.65
N LEU A 70 -2.24 -11.16 0.99
CA LEU A 70 -3.35 -12.05 0.58
C LEU A 70 -4.19 -11.42 -0.53
N LEU A 71 -4.40 -10.11 -0.50
CA LEU A 71 -5.21 -9.40 -1.48
C LEU A 71 -4.43 -8.31 -2.23
N PRO A 72 -4.69 -8.13 -3.54
CA PRO A 72 -4.22 -6.95 -4.24
C PRO A 72 -4.88 -5.69 -3.67
N ALA A 73 -4.19 -4.54 -3.74
CA ALA A 73 -4.73 -3.24 -3.30
C ALA A 73 -6.06 -2.86 -3.97
N THR A 74 -6.30 -3.35 -5.19
CA THR A 74 -7.51 -3.09 -5.99
C THR A 74 -8.70 -3.96 -5.59
N ALA A 75 -8.56 -4.85 -4.61
CA ALA A 75 -9.65 -5.62 -4.04
C ALA A 75 -10.00 -5.07 -2.65
N ALA A 76 -11.27 -5.11 -2.27
CA ALA A 76 -11.71 -4.78 -0.91
C ALA A 76 -11.55 -6.00 0.01
N ALA A 77 -11.11 -5.80 1.25
CA ALA A 77 -11.06 -6.85 2.27
C ALA A 77 -12.46 -7.06 2.89
N ALA A 78 -13.42 -7.49 2.07
CA ALA A 78 -14.83 -7.48 2.41
C ALA A 78 -15.13 -8.29 3.68
N GLY A 79 -15.99 -7.74 4.54
CA GLY A 79 -16.39 -8.32 5.81
C GLY A 79 -15.38 -8.19 6.94
N GLN A 80 -14.21 -7.57 6.71
CA GLN A 80 -13.19 -7.47 7.78
C GLN A 80 -13.44 -6.35 8.77
N LEU A 81 -13.89 -5.18 8.29
CA LEU A 81 -13.94 -4.00 9.15
C LEU A 81 -15.26 -3.90 9.92
N THR A 82 -16.38 -4.18 9.24
CA THR A 82 -17.72 -4.11 9.83
C THR A 82 -18.57 -5.30 9.39
N PRO A 83 -18.19 -6.53 9.78
CA PRO A 83 -18.91 -7.74 9.41
C PRO A 83 -20.39 -7.66 9.82
N GLY A 84 -21.27 -8.09 8.93
CA GLY A 84 -22.72 -8.15 9.19
C GLY A 84 -23.46 -6.81 9.14
N LEU A 85 -22.76 -5.68 8.97
CA LEU A 85 -23.42 -4.39 8.76
C LEU A 85 -23.84 -4.21 7.30
N ARG A 86 -24.90 -3.42 7.09
CA ARG A 86 -25.40 -3.06 5.74
C ARG A 86 -24.32 -2.43 4.86
N THR A 87 -23.46 -1.61 5.48
CA THR A 87 -22.32 -0.97 4.82
C THR A 87 -21.03 -1.57 5.37
N ASP A 88 -20.27 -2.21 4.48
CA ASP A 88 -18.96 -2.76 4.79
C ASP A 88 -17.87 -1.72 4.52
N ARG A 89 -17.27 -1.20 5.59
CA ARG A 89 -16.27 -0.13 5.51
C ARG A 89 -15.00 -0.54 4.77
N ALA A 90 -14.73 -1.84 4.65
CA ALA A 90 -13.59 -2.32 3.87
C ALA A 90 -13.74 -2.08 2.36
N ARG A 91 -14.96 -1.73 1.90
CA ARG A 91 -15.25 -1.41 0.50
C ARG A 91 -15.17 0.09 0.21
N GLU A 92 -15.11 0.94 1.23
CA GLU A 92 -15.17 2.39 1.07
C GLU A 92 -13.78 2.98 0.76
N GLY A 93 -13.70 3.66 -0.38
CA GLY A 93 -12.47 4.20 -0.93
C GLY A 93 -12.16 3.63 -2.31
N ARG A 94 -11.37 4.37 -3.10
CA ARG A 94 -10.74 3.79 -4.30
C ARG A 94 -9.82 2.63 -3.94
N VAL A 95 -9.21 2.70 -2.76
CA VAL A 95 -8.55 1.60 -2.04
C VAL A 95 -8.84 1.74 -0.54
N CYS A 96 -8.97 0.61 0.15
CA CYS A 96 -9.06 0.53 1.61
C CYS A 96 -8.19 -0.65 2.05
N ILE A 97 -6.94 -0.35 2.41
CA ILE A 97 -5.91 -1.36 2.70
C ILE A 97 -6.01 -1.76 4.17
N VAL A 98 -6.37 -3.00 4.44
CA VAL A 98 -6.40 -3.58 5.78
C VAL A 98 -5.06 -4.25 6.05
N ILE A 99 -4.35 -3.74 7.07
CA ILE A 99 -3.04 -4.21 7.51
C ILE A 99 -3.23 -4.94 8.83
N GLN A 100 -2.99 -6.25 8.80
CA GLN A 100 -2.97 -7.09 9.98
C GLN A 100 -1.55 -7.08 10.57
N VAL A 101 -1.38 -6.50 11.75
CA VAL A 101 -0.11 -6.49 12.46
C VAL A 101 -0.06 -7.66 13.43
N VAL A 102 1.02 -8.44 13.40
CA VAL A 102 1.27 -9.48 14.39
C VAL A 102 1.65 -8.82 15.71
N GLY A 103 0.84 -9.03 16.74
CA GLY A 103 1.00 -8.40 18.05
C GLY A 103 -0.31 -8.38 18.83
N TYR A 104 -0.29 -7.71 19.98
CA TYR A 104 -1.44 -7.55 20.87
C TYR A 104 -1.88 -6.09 20.91
N SER A 105 -3.19 -5.83 20.95
CA SER A 105 -3.68 -4.45 21.15
C SER A 105 -3.29 -3.85 22.51
N LEU A 106 -3.05 -4.70 23.52
CA LEU A 106 -2.57 -4.28 24.83
C LEU A 106 -1.11 -3.80 24.83
N LEU A 107 -0.31 -4.23 23.84
CA LEU A 107 1.11 -3.91 23.72
C LEU A 107 1.34 -3.20 22.38
N PRO A 108 1.27 -1.86 22.33
CA PRO A 108 1.40 -1.12 21.09
C PRO A 108 2.66 -1.51 20.32
N PHE A 109 2.49 -2.04 19.11
CA PHE A 109 3.62 -2.50 18.31
C PHE A 109 4.60 -1.37 17.94
N THR A 110 4.16 -0.12 18.05
CA THR A 110 4.95 1.10 17.90
C THR A 110 5.94 1.34 19.02
N ASP A 111 5.92 0.56 20.09
CA ASP A 111 6.97 0.58 21.11
C ASP A 111 8.15 -0.30 20.71
N GLY A 112 7.95 -1.17 19.71
CA GLY A 112 8.94 -2.10 19.19
C GLY A 112 9.82 -1.56 18.06
N PRO A 113 10.53 -2.48 17.36
CA PRO A 113 11.54 -2.13 16.36
C PRO A 113 10.97 -1.66 15.01
N LEU A 114 9.72 -1.98 14.68
CA LEU A 114 9.06 -1.59 13.42
C LEU A 114 9.84 -2.01 12.15
N ASN A 115 10.47 -3.17 12.20
CA ASN A 115 11.23 -3.71 11.08
C ASN A 115 10.34 -3.84 9.84
N GLY A 116 10.83 -3.43 8.67
CA GLY A 116 10.08 -3.54 7.41
C GLY A 116 8.94 -2.51 7.21
N LEU A 117 8.77 -1.52 8.09
CA LEU A 117 7.73 -0.50 7.96
C LEU A 117 7.90 0.40 6.72
N ASP A 118 9.12 0.84 6.42
CA ASP A 118 9.38 1.79 5.31
C ASP A 118 8.92 1.29 3.93
N PRO A 119 9.20 0.03 3.52
CA PRO A 119 8.61 -0.55 2.32
C PRO A 119 7.07 -0.53 2.30
N ILE A 120 6.42 -0.78 3.44
CA ILE A 120 4.95 -0.76 3.56
C ILE A 120 4.45 0.66 3.33
N LEU A 121 4.99 1.65 4.04
CA LEU A 121 4.57 3.05 3.91
C LEU A 121 4.76 3.57 2.48
N ARG A 122 5.90 3.26 1.83
CA ARG A 122 6.13 3.62 0.42
C ARG A 122 5.12 2.96 -0.52
N TRP A 123 4.72 1.73 -0.25
CA TRP A 123 3.69 1.08 -1.04
C TRP A 123 2.32 1.77 -0.85
N LEU A 124 1.95 2.13 0.38
CA LEU A 124 0.72 2.90 0.65
C LEU A 124 0.73 4.27 -0.03
N ASP A 125 1.87 4.97 -0.05
CA ASP A 125 2.02 6.24 -0.77
C ASP A 125 1.78 6.08 -2.27
N SER A 126 2.20 4.95 -2.86
CA SER A 126 1.96 4.68 -4.27
C SER A 126 0.47 4.56 -4.61
N TRP A 127 -0.36 4.27 -3.61
CA TRP A 127 -1.83 4.28 -3.68
C TRP A 127 -2.45 5.60 -3.23
N GLU A 128 -1.62 6.62 -3.04
CA GLU A 128 -1.99 7.97 -2.64
C GLU A 128 -2.74 8.00 -1.29
N ILE A 129 -2.47 7.03 -0.41
CA ILE A 129 -3.00 7.02 0.96
C ILE A 129 -2.25 8.10 1.75
N PRO A 130 -2.92 9.17 2.20
CA PRO A 130 -2.24 10.24 2.90
C PRO A 130 -1.68 9.77 4.25
N ARG A 131 -0.42 10.10 4.55
CA ARG A 131 0.26 9.78 5.82
C ARG A 131 -0.17 10.68 7.00
N TRP A 132 -1.46 10.77 7.26
CA TRP A 132 -2.00 11.44 8.43
C TRP A 132 -3.15 10.62 9.02
N TRP A 133 -3.56 11.01 10.22
CA TRP A 133 -4.51 10.27 11.03
C TRP A 133 -5.67 11.20 11.43
N PRO A 134 -6.76 11.25 10.65
CA PRO A 134 -7.82 12.25 10.86
C PRO A 134 -8.48 12.15 12.23
N ALA A 135 -8.58 10.93 12.76
CA ALA A 135 -9.15 10.65 14.08
C ALA A 135 -8.17 10.84 15.24
N GLY A 136 -6.92 11.26 14.98
CA GLY A 136 -5.86 11.26 15.98
C GLY A 136 -5.43 9.84 16.39
N PRO A 137 -4.51 9.71 17.37
CA PRO A 137 -4.05 8.39 17.82
C PRO A 137 -5.22 7.54 18.36
N PRO A 138 -5.26 6.23 18.07
CA PRO A 138 -6.24 5.33 18.69
C PRO A 138 -6.09 5.28 20.21
N ALA A 139 -7.20 5.02 20.91
CA ALA A 139 -7.20 4.92 22.36
C ALA A 139 -6.41 3.69 22.87
N PRO A 140 -5.88 3.73 24.10
CA PRO A 140 -5.33 2.55 24.77
C PRO A 140 -6.34 1.42 24.89
N PHE A 141 -5.85 0.18 24.90
CA PHE A 141 -6.65 -1.02 25.13
C PHE A 141 -6.56 -1.46 26.61
N PRO A 142 -7.65 -1.96 27.23
CA PRO A 142 -9.02 -1.95 26.73
C PRO A 142 -9.63 -0.54 26.86
N ALA A 143 -10.21 -0.04 25.78
CA ALA A 143 -10.93 1.23 25.86
C ALA A 143 -12.29 0.95 26.51
N SER A 144 -12.60 1.63 27.62
CA SER A 144 -13.80 1.30 28.39
C SER A 144 -15.08 1.45 27.59
N HIS A 145 -15.15 2.36 26.62
CA HIS A 145 -16.17 2.50 25.57
C HIS A 145 -15.62 3.55 24.58
N SER A 146 -14.91 3.15 23.51
CA SER A 146 -14.54 4.13 22.48
C SER A 146 -15.80 4.61 21.75
N PRO A 147 -16.03 5.93 21.61
CA PRO A 147 -17.12 6.41 20.79
C PRO A 147 -16.93 5.87 19.37
N SER A 148 -18.04 5.48 18.74
CA SER A 148 -18.06 4.94 17.39
C SER A 148 -17.28 5.88 16.46
N GLY A 149 -16.51 5.31 15.53
CA GLY A 149 -15.74 6.10 14.56
C GLY A 149 -16.57 7.19 13.88
N SER A 150 -16.02 8.40 13.74
CA SER A 150 -16.70 9.52 13.12
C SER A 150 -16.79 9.37 11.60
N GLU A 151 -18.01 9.36 11.04
CA GLU A 151 -18.25 9.34 9.59
C GLU A 151 -17.52 10.49 8.86
N ARG A 152 -17.55 11.68 9.45
CA ARG A 152 -16.91 12.88 8.89
C ARG A 152 -15.40 12.71 8.78
N LEU A 153 -14.76 12.13 9.81
CA LEU A 153 -13.32 11.89 9.82
C LEU A 153 -12.96 10.75 8.87
N TRP A 154 -13.76 9.67 8.89
CA TRP A 154 -13.60 8.54 7.98
C TRP A 154 -13.63 8.98 6.51
N ALA A 155 -14.56 9.86 6.12
CA ALA A 155 -14.69 10.38 4.76
C ALA A 155 -13.42 11.07 4.21
N GLN A 156 -12.54 11.58 5.09
CA GLN A 156 -11.33 12.31 4.70
C GLN A 156 -10.20 11.42 4.17
N GLY A 157 -10.26 10.10 4.41
CA GLY A 157 -9.20 9.17 4.02
C GLY A 157 -7.98 9.23 4.93
N GLY A 158 -6.92 8.50 4.59
CA GLY A 158 -5.70 8.40 5.43
C GLY A 158 -5.68 7.14 6.30
N HIS A 159 -5.01 7.23 7.45
CA HIS A 159 -4.82 6.08 8.35
C HIS A 159 -5.83 6.06 9.49
N PHE A 160 -6.27 4.87 9.86
CA PHE A 160 -7.19 4.62 10.97
C PHE A 160 -6.79 3.36 11.73
N GLY A 161 -7.02 3.36 13.05
CA GLY A 161 -7.12 2.11 13.80
C GLY A 161 -8.47 1.45 13.52
N HIS A 162 -8.55 0.12 13.60
CA HIS A 162 -9.83 -0.57 13.41
C HIS A 162 -10.92 -0.11 14.41
N SER A 163 -10.53 0.29 15.62
CA SER A 163 -11.43 0.90 16.63
C SER A 163 -12.00 2.26 16.23
N GLN A 164 -11.37 2.94 15.28
CA GLN A 164 -11.81 4.26 14.79
C GLN A 164 -12.68 4.15 13.52
N VAL A 165 -12.94 2.94 13.04
CA VAL A 165 -13.80 2.72 11.87
C VAL A 165 -15.28 2.88 12.27
N PRO A 166 -16.07 3.70 11.57
CA PRO A 166 -17.48 3.90 11.91
C PRO A 166 -18.29 2.59 11.91
N GLY A 167 -18.96 2.31 13.03
CA GLY A 167 -19.74 1.07 13.22
C GLY A 167 -18.91 -0.16 13.59
N SER A 168 -17.58 -0.04 13.70
CA SER A 168 -16.71 -1.11 14.18
C SER A 168 -16.95 -1.39 15.67
N ARG A 169 -16.74 -2.66 16.05
CA ARG A 169 -16.71 -3.14 17.44
C ARG A 169 -15.31 -3.57 17.88
N ALA A 170 -14.30 -3.26 17.08
CA ALA A 170 -12.91 -3.57 17.41
C ALA A 170 -12.40 -2.57 18.47
N ASP A 171 -11.60 -3.07 19.41
CA ASP A 171 -10.95 -2.22 20.43
C ASP A 171 -9.50 -1.85 20.03
N GLY A 172 -8.94 -2.58 19.06
CA GLY A 172 -7.57 -2.40 18.58
C GLY A 172 -7.40 -1.28 17.56
N PRO A 173 -6.17 -0.76 17.35
CA PRO A 173 -4.92 -1.45 17.66
C PRO A 173 -4.26 -1.09 18.99
N GLY A 174 -4.97 -0.39 19.90
CA GLY A 174 -4.37 0.14 21.12
C GLY A 174 -3.62 1.45 20.90
N ALA A 175 -2.90 1.92 21.92
CA ALA A 175 -2.24 3.23 21.98
C ALA A 175 -0.98 3.32 21.08
N ILE A 176 -1.15 3.13 19.78
CA ILE A 176 -0.06 3.20 18.81
C ILE A 176 0.43 4.63 18.62
N ASP A 177 1.74 4.81 18.54
CA ASP A 177 2.38 6.07 18.20
C ASP A 177 2.27 6.32 16.69
N ILE A 178 1.27 7.12 16.32
CA ILE A 178 1.02 7.50 14.93
C ILE A 178 2.16 8.34 14.33
N GLY A 179 2.99 8.99 15.15
CA GLY A 179 4.17 9.73 14.71
C GLY A 179 5.20 8.81 14.06
N ARG A 180 5.43 7.65 14.67
CA ARG A 180 6.31 6.60 14.11
C ARG A 180 5.78 5.99 12.81
N LEU A 181 4.45 6.04 12.59
CA LEU A 181 3.80 5.52 11.37
C LEU A 181 3.70 6.54 10.22
N ARG A 182 4.10 7.79 10.45
CA ARG A 182 4.21 8.79 9.37
C ARG A 182 5.51 8.64 8.58
N GLY A 183 6.49 7.91 9.13
CA GLY A 183 7.85 7.84 8.60
C GLY A 183 8.51 9.23 8.50
N VAL A 184 9.71 9.27 7.94
CA VAL A 184 10.30 10.55 7.50
C VAL A 184 9.59 10.95 6.18
N PRO A 185 9.15 12.22 6.00
CA PRO A 185 8.64 12.67 4.73
C PRO A 185 9.73 12.47 3.66
N LEU A 186 9.50 11.55 2.73
CA LEU A 186 10.35 11.48 1.55
C LEU A 186 9.96 12.67 0.67
N PRO A 187 10.92 13.44 0.13
CA PRO A 187 10.60 14.45 -0.86
C PRO A 187 9.89 13.74 -2.02
N PHE A 188 8.66 14.18 -2.32
CA PHE A 188 7.95 13.73 -3.52
C PHE A 188 8.91 13.91 -4.71
N PRO A 189 9.07 12.91 -5.59
CA PRO A 189 9.70 13.18 -6.87
C PRO A 189 8.85 14.25 -7.55
N ALA A 190 9.44 15.42 -7.79
CA ALA A 190 8.79 16.50 -8.53
C ALA A 190 8.19 15.90 -9.82
N PRO A 191 6.98 16.31 -10.22
CA PRO A 191 6.40 15.89 -11.50
C PRO A 191 7.46 16.13 -12.57
N GLY A 192 7.93 15.04 -13.18
CA GLY A 192 9.11 15.07 -14.04
C GLY A 192 8.98 16.19 -15.06
N LEU A 193 9.93 17.13 -15.04
CA LEU A 193 10.26 17.90 -16.22
C LEU A 193 10.46 16.89 -17.33
N ARG A 194 9.57 16.91 -18.32
CA ARG A 194 9.71 16.10 -19.53
C ARG A 194 11.10 16.41 -20.07
N SER A 195 12.01 15.42 -20.01
CA SER A 195 13.19 15.45 -20.85
C SER A 195 12.70 15.69 -22.28
N PRO A 196 13.17 16.73 -22.98
CA PRO A 196 12.81 16.90 -24.37
C PRO A 196 13.28 15.65 -25.10
N SER A 197 12.33 14.96 -25.72
CA SER A 197 12.62 13.83 -26.59
C SER A 197 13.63 14.30 -27.63
N ALA A 198 14.83 13.72 -27.59
CA ALA A 198 15.80 13.89 -28.67
C ALA A 198 15.12 13.41 -29.95
N THR A 199 14.68 14.37 -30.76
CA THR A 199 14.19 14.16 -32.11
C THR A 199 15.29 13.44 -32.89
N GLY A 200 14.92 12.35 -33.55
CA GLY A 200 15.84 11.41 -34.17
C GLY A 200 16.80 12.03 -35.19
N PRO A 201 17.86 11.29 -35.57
CA PRO A 201 18.88 11.78 -36.47
C PRO A 201 18.29 12.10 -37.86
N LEU A 202 18.57 13.32 -38.32
CA LEU A 202 18.28 13.78 -39.67
C LEU A 202 19.07 12.95 -40.70
N SER A 203 18.31 12.43 -41.65
CA SER A 203 18.61 12.04 -43.03
C SER A 203 20.07 11.83 -43.45
N ARG A 204 20.35 10.56 -43.76
CA ARG A 204 21.47 10.06 -44.59
C ARG A 204 21.54 10.81 -45.93
N VAL A 205 22.54 11.66 -46.10
CA VAL A 205 22.98 12.16 -47.41
C VAL A 205 23.55 10.98 -48.20
N ARG A 206 23.03 10.73 -49.40
CA ARG A 206 23.54 9.71 -50.34
C ARG A 206 24.87 10.18 -50.94
N PRO A 207 25.87 9.31 -51.10
CA PRO A 207 27.05 9.63 -51.92
C PRO A 207 26.65 9.64 -53.41
N SER A 208 27.01 10.71 -54.10
CA SER A 208 26.90 10.83 -55.56
C SER A 208 27.86 9.80 -56.21
N ALA A 209 27.33 9.00 -57.12
CA ALA A 209 28.08 8.00 -57.85
C ALA A 209 28.98 8.68 -58.90
N ASN A 210 30.28 8.39 -58.78
CA ASN A 210 31.28 8.63 -59.82
C ASN A 210 30.86 7.99 -61.15
N GLY A 211 30.55 8.80 -62.15
CA GLY A 211 30.63 8.41 -63.55
C GLY A 211 32.08 8.52 -64.01
N VAL A 212 32.71 7.39 -64.31
CA VAL A 212 33.96 7.32 -65.09
C VAL A 212 33.63 6.46 -66.31
N ARG A 213 33.79 6.95 -67.55
CA ARG A 213 34.96 6.76 -68.46
C ARG A 213 34.45 7.00 -69.91
N PRO A 214 35.29 6.95 -70.97
CA PRO A 214 36.63 7.54 -71.17
C PRO A 214 36.73 8.21 -72.57
N HIS A 215 37.79 8.99 -72.86
CA HIS A 215 38.69 8.77 -74.00
C HIS A 215 39.79 9.84 -74.08
N ALA A 216 40.95 9.36 -74.53
CA ALA A 216 42.21 10.06 -74.73
C ALA A 216 42.24 10.87 -76.04
N ALA A 217 43.08 11.91 -76.08
CA ALA A 217 44.28 12.01 -76.93
C ALA A 217 44.58 13.46 -77.38
N THR A 218 45.86 13.85 -77.23
CA THR A 218 46.67 14.81 -78.04
C THR A 218 46.15 16.26 -78.19
N GLY A 219 46.83 17.35 -77.81
CA GLY A 219 48.23 17.78 -77.96
C GLY A 219 48.21 19.22 -78.55
N PRO A 220 49.13 20.15 -78.24
CA PRO A 220 48.93 21.59 -78.48
C PRO A 220 49.57 22.10 -79.79
N THR A 221 48.86 22.92 -80.57
CA THR A 221 49.17 24.31 -81.01
C THR A 221 48.17 24.76 -82.07
#